data_AF-A0A3E2CQ62-F1
#
_entry.id   AF-A0A3E2CQ62-F1
#
_cell.length_a   1.000
_cell.length_b   1.000
_cell.length_c   1.000
_cell.angle_alpha   90.00
_cell.angle_beta   90.00
_cell.angle_gamma   90.00
#
_symmetry.space_group_name_H-M   'P 1'
#
loop_
_entity.id
_entity.type
_entity.pdbx_description
1 polymer ?
#
loop_
_entity_poly.entity_id
_entity_poly.type
_entity_poly.pdbx_seq_one_letter_code
_entity_poly.pdbx_strand_id
1 'polypeptide(L)'
;AFDKKIKSFTYEDFCKQSEICVQKLARAIEKFEISEIYSGFAQNRALLQKLSALTGTVIETRELTKFIEIATCAGIPAKTSGAGGGDCAIALSTIYDNNVIETMKSTWEANGIKPLNIDVTEIFGTGKPSENIVLDAFAKRNELNMQSAQSCIIQNRKDAHIALADKQYKTRADSDFDKVRFVPNALPQVALEEIDASVSVLGSEVCDSVHWCSPIYINAMTGGSDAAKKVNASLARVAAKNSVAMASGSLSAALRDETLLSTFSVIRSENPHGFVMANVSAGTSASDALRAVNMIHANALQVHLNAAQELVMQEGDRDFRNWLRNIESIVSACEALKVPVIVKETGCGISAKDVQRLKDVGVRTVDVSGRGGTNFVTIENARRNLGDCDYLADWGLTTVESLVDIRKCDSLKNMEVFASGGVRTPLDVVRALALGASAVGVAGEFLHTLMHEGEDALSLQIDNWKKQIRVIMALLGCKTVKDLQEKTEFVRADCLGK
;
A
#
# COMPACT_ATOMS: atom_id res chain seq x y z
N ALA A 1 -8.10 62.03 -2.33
CA ALA A 1 -6.77 61.76 -1.74
C ALA A 1 -6.81 60.43 -1.01
N PHE A 2 -6.33 59.36 -1.63
CA PHE A 2 -5.96 58.12 -0.94
C PHE A 2 -4.65 57.65 -1.58
N ASP A 3 -3.58 58.35 -1.21
CA ASP A 3 -2.22 57.98 -1.56
C ASP A 3 -1.76 56.96 -0.51
N LYS A 4 -2.05 55.67 -0.73
CA LYS A 4 -1.47 54.59 0.07
C LYS A 4 0.02 54.55 -0.25
N LYS A 5 0.84 55.27 0.52
CA LYS A 5 2.29 55.11 0.54
C LYS A 5 2.62 53.62 0.74
N ILE A 6 3.03 52.96 -0.34
CA ILE A 6 3.64 51.63 -0.28
C ILE A 6 4.91 51.81 0.54
N LYS A 7 4.95 51.22 1.74
CA LYS A 7 6.11 51.29 2.62
C LYS A 7 7.26 50.57 1.91
N SER A 8 8.32 51.29 1.57
CA SER A 8 9.51 50.75 0.90
C SER A 8 10.23 49.76 1.82
N PHE A 9 10.62 48.60 1.29
CA PHE A 9 11.41 47.59 2.02
C PHE A 9 12.77 48.19 2.41
N THR A 10 13.08 48.20 3.71
CA THR A 10 14.31 48.77 4.24
C THR A 10 15.33 47.70 4.63
N TYR A 11 16.57 48.12 4.91
CA TYR A 11 17.59 47.21 5.44
C TYR A 11 17.21 46.66 6.83
N GLU A 12 16.54 47.46 7.66
CA GLU A 12 16.01 47.01 8.96
C GLU A 12 14.92 45.94 8.79
N ASP A 13 14.06 46.09 7.79
CA ASP A 13 13.06 45.07 7.44
C ASP A 13 13.72 43.76 7.00
N PHE A 14 14.82 43.84 6.23
CA PHE A 14 15.62 42.67 5.86
C PHE A 14 16.19 41.98 7.09
N CYS A 15 16.90 42.70 7.97
CA CYS A 15 17.50 42.13 9.18
C CYS A 15 16.47 41.40 10.04
N LYS A 16 15.33 42.05 10.31
CA LYS A 16 14.25 41.48 11.13
C LYS A 16 13.61 40.25 10.49
N GLN A 17 13.30 40.31 9.19
CA GLN A 17 12.68 39.17 8.50
C GLN A 17 13.66 38.02 8.30
N SER A 18 14.94 38.32 8.06
CA SER A 18 16.01 37.32 7.95
C SER A 18 16.24 36.60 9.28
N GLU A 19 16.29 37.33 10.40
CA GLU A 19 16.40 36.73 11.74
C GLU A 19 15.23 35.78 12.03
N ILE A 20 13.99 36.22 11.80
CA ILE A 20 12.80 35.38 11.97
C ILE A 20 12.89 34.12 11.08
N CYS A 21 13.28 34.29 9.82
CA CYS A 21 13.41 33.20 8.87
C CYS A 21 14.47 32.18 9.31
N VAL A 22 15.64 32.64 9.78
CA VAL A 22 16.73 31.77 10.24
C VAL A 22 16.35 31.06 11.53
N GLN A 23 15.69 31.72 12.48
CA GLN A 23 15.20 31.08 13.71
C GLN A 23 14.15 29.99 13.42
N LYS A 24 13.25 30.24 12.46
CA LYS A 24 12.31 29.21 11.99
C LYS A 24 13.02 28.06 11.32
N LEU A 25 14.00 28.36 10.47
CA LEU A 25 14.78 27.34 9.77
C LEU A 25 15.58 26.47 10.75
N ALA A 26 16.19 27.06 11.77
CA ALA A 26 16.89 26.33 12.83
C ALA A 26 15.93 25.37 13.55
N ARG A 27 14.75 25.85 13.96
CA ARG A 27 13.71 25.00 14.58
C ARG A 27 13.21 23.90 13.64
N ALA A 28 13.03 24.20 12.36
CA ALA A 28 12.58 23.23 11.36
C ALA A 28 13.64 22.14 11.13
N ILE A 29 14.93 22.50 11.14
CA ILE A 29 16.05 21.55 11.10
C ILE A 29 16.09 20.70 12.37
N GLU A 30 15.97 21.31 13.56
CA GLU A 30 15.92 20.61 14.84
C GLU A 30 14.75 19.61 14.94
N LYS A 31 13.63 19.93 14.29
CA LYS A 31 12.41 19.12 14.29
C LYS A 31 12.23 18.24 13.04
N PHE A 32 13.15 18.28 12.09
CA PHE A 32 13.05 17.57 10.80
C PHE A 32 11.76 17.89 10.00
N GLU A 33 11.24 19.11 10.10
CA GLU A 33 10.05 19.56 9.38
C GLU A 33 10.42 19.93 7.93
N ILE A 34 10.53 18.94 7.05
CA ILE A 34 11.03 19.12 5.66
C ILE A 34 10.30 20.23 4.89
N SER A 35 8.97 20.29 4.95
CA SER A 35 8.19 21.33 4.28
C SER A 35 8.54 22.75 4.76
N GLU A 36 8.81 22.91 6.06
CA GLU A 36 9.21 24.19 6.65
C GLU A 36 10.66 24.55 6.31
N ILE A 37 11.54 23.55 6.17
CA ILE A 37 12.90 23.74 5.66
C ILE A 37 12.84 24.28 4.23
N TYR A 38 12.04 23.66 3.37
CA TYR A 38 11.82 24.11 1.99
C TYR A 38 11.28 25.54 1.92
N SER A 39 10.20 25.79 2.66
CA SER A 39 9.58 27.12 2.75
C SER A 39 10.58 28.16 3.28
N GLY A 40 11.37 27.80 4.30
CA GLY A 40 12.40 28.65 4.89
C GLY A 40 13.54 28.97 3.94
N PHE A 41 14.03 28.01 3.16
CA PHE A 41 15.05 28.24 2.13
C PHE A 41 14.53 29.18 1.03
N ALA A 42 13.32 28.95 0.54
CA ALA A 42 12.67 29.80 -0.45
C ALA A 42 12.43 31.23 0.06
N GLN A 43 11.91 31.36 1.29
CA GLN A 43 11.68 32.65 1.94
C GLN A 43 12.99 33.40 2.13
N ASN A 44 14.06 32.71 2.56
CA ASN A 44 15.35 33.34 2.77
C ASN A 44 15.99 33.81 1.44
N ARG A 45 15.92 33.00 0.37
CA ARG A 45 16.34 33.40 -0.97
C ARG A 45 15.61 34.67 -1.44
N ALA A 46 14.29 34.73 -1.25
CA ALA A 46 13.50 35.91 -1.61
C ALA A 46 13.92 37.16 -0.82
N LEU A 47 14.29 37.03 0.45
CA LEU A 47 14.82 38.14 1.26
C LEU A 47 16.18 38.63 0.73
N LEU A 48 17.06 37.71 0.34
CA LEU A 48 18.36 38.05 -0.25
C LEU A 48 18.21 38.73 -1.61
N GLN A 49 17.23 38.32 -2.43
CA GLN A 49 16.91 39.01 -3.69
C GLN A 49 16.37 40.43 -3.45
N LYS A 50 15.53 40.63 -2.43
CA LYS A 50 15.08 41.98 -2.02
C LYS A 50 16.24 42.84 -1.52
N LEU A 51 17.18 42.26 -0.77
CA LEU A 51 18.39 42.96 -0.33
C LEU A 51 19.27 43.35 -1.53
N SER A 52 19.45 42.45 -2.49
CA SER A 52 20.20 42.69 -3.73
C SER A 52 19.62 43.88 -4.51
N ALA A 53 18.30 43.95 -4.64
CA ALA A 53 17.61 45.08 -5.26
C ALA A 53 17.76 46.39 -4.47
N LEU A 54 17.81 46.32 -3.13
CA LEU A 54 17.95 47.49 -2.26
C LEU A 54 19.37 48.07 -2.31
N THR A 55 20.40 47.23 -2.31
CA THR A 55 21.80 47.68 -2.22
C THR A 55 22.48 47.85 -3.59
N GLY A 56 21.87 47.33 -4.65
CA GLY A 56 22.49 47.25 -5.98
C GLY A 56 23.62 46.22 -6.08
N THR A 57 23.82 45.40 -5.04
CA THR A 57 24.82 44.33 -5.00
C THR A 57 24.26 43.09 -5.67
N VAL A 58 25.00 42.46 -6.57
CA VAL A 58 24.62 41.15 -7.12
C VAL A 58 24.90 40.07 -6.07
N ILE A 59 23.85 39.62 -5.37
CA ILE A 59 23.94 38.59 -4.34
C ILE A 59 23.79 37.18 -4.93
N GLU A 60 22.93 37.03 -5.94
CA GLU A 60 22.74 35.78 -6.67
C GLU A 60 23.24 35.96 -8.10
N THR A 61 24.38 35.34 -8.41
CA THR A 61 24.95 35.30 -9.76
C THR A 61 24.21 34.27 -10.62
N ARG A 62 24.48 34.26 -11.93
CA ARG A 62 23.88 33.30 -12.87
C ARG A 62 24.23 31.86 -12.49
N GLU A 63 25.45 31.62 -12.04
CA GLU A 63 25.94 30.34 -11.56
C GLU A 63 25.19 29.89 -10.30
N LEU A 64 24.95 30.80 -9.35
CA LEU A 64 24.18 30.48 -8.15
C LEU A 64 22.69 30.29 -8.44
N THR A 65 22.10 31.04 -9.38
CA THR A 65 20.74 30.76 -9.87
C THR A 65 20.67 29.33 -10.41
N LYS A 66 21.64 28.93 -11.24
CA LYS A 66 21.71 27.60 -11.82
C LYS A 66 21.91 26.51 -10.77
N PHE A 67 22.75 26.76 -9.75
CA PHE A 67 22.91 25.87 -8.60
C PHE A 67 21.55 25.58 -7.94
N ILE A 68 20.78 26.64 -7.65
CA ILE A 68 19.52 26.52 -6.94
C ILE A 68 18.45 25.85 -7.83
N GLU A 69 18.41 26.15 -9.12
CA GLU A 69 17.50 25.50 -10.08
C GLU A 69 17.75 24.00 -10.17
N ILE A 70 19.02 23.58 -10.29
CA ILE A 70 19.42 22.17 -10.33
C ILE A 70 18.96 21.46 -9.05
N ALA A 71 19.22 22.04 -7.87
CA ALA A 71 18.78 21.46 -6.60
C ALA A 71 17.26 21.39 -6.49
N THR A 72 16.55 22.47 -6.86
CA THR A 72 15.09 22.54 -6.75
C THR A 72 14.42 21.53 -7.69
N CYS A 73 14.96 21.35 -8.90
CA CYS A 73 14.50 20.34 -9.84
C CYS A 73 14.71 18.90 -9.32
N ALA A 74 15.77 18.70 -8.53
CA ALA A 74 16.06 17.45 -7.86
C ALA A 74 15.25 17.23 -6.56
N GLY A 75 14.35 18.16 -6.20
CA GLY A 75 13.66 18.10 -4.92
C GLY A 75 14.63 18.24 -3.75
N ILE A 76 15.54 19.21 -3.82
CA ILE A 76 16.43 19.58 -2.72
C ILE A 76 16.34 21.11 -2.50
N PRO A 77 16.03 21.58 -1.27
CA PRO A 77 15.98 23.00 -0.98
C PRO A 77 17.38 23.60 -1.06
N ALA A 78 17.51 24.71 -1.78
CA ALA A 78 18.76 25.43 -1.96
C ALA A 78 18.59 26.95 -1.95
N LYS A 79 19.63 27.66 -1.50
CA LYS A 79 19.71 29.13 -1.47
C LYS A 79 21.15 29.61 -1.59
N THR A 80 21.33 30.88 -1.94
CA THR A 80 22.62 31.57 -1.81
C THR A 80 23.03 31.69 -0.34
N SER A 81 24.31 31.52 -0.01
CA SER A 81 24.72 31.38 1.41
C SER A 81 24.51 32.66 2.23
N GLY A 82 24.72 33.84 1.65
CA GLY A 82 24.59 35.12 2.35
C GLY A 82 24.66 36.36 1.45
N ALA A 83 24.74 37.55 2.06
CA ALA A 83 24.65 38.84 1.38
C ALA A 83 25.98 39.39 0.80
N GLY A 84 27.09 38.65 0.93
CA GLY A 84 28.45 39.11 0.68
C GLY A 84 28.93 39.09 -0.78
N GLY A 85 28.05 38.98 -1.78
CA GLY A 85 28.44 39.04 -3.20
C GLY A 85 28.59 37.71 -3.94
N GLY A 86 28.02 36.62 -3.42
CA GLY A 86 27.55 35.50 -4.27
C GLY A 86 28.59 34.58 -4.92
N ASP A 87 29.52 34.04 -4.14
CA ASP A 87 30.44 32.98 -4.60
C ASP A 87 30.06 31.57 -4.10
N CYS A 88 29.09 31.47 -3.18
CA CYS A 88 28.68 30.20 -2.59
C CYS A 88 27.16 30.11 -2.37
N ALA A 89 26.67 28.87 -2.43
CA ALA A 89 25.30 28.50 -2.13
C ALA A 89 25.29 27.21 -1.31
N ILE A 90 24.16 26.98 -0.64
CA ILE A 90 23.93 25.81 0.19
C ILE A 90 22.67 25.09 -0.27
N ALA A 91 22.75 23.77 -0.34
CA ALA A 91 21.64 22.87 -0.53
C ALA A 91 21.60 21.91 0.67
N LEU A 92 20.42 21.56 1.15
CA LEU A 92 20.25 20.70 2.32
C LEU A 92 19.44 19.46 1.93
N SER A 93 20.09 18.29 1.95
CA SER A 93 19.48 16.99 1.60
C SER A 93 19.67 16.00 2.74
N THR A 94 18.90 14.91 2.72
CA THR A 94 19.12 13.81 3.65
C THR A 94 20.22 12.88 3.14
N ILE A 95 20.87 12.14 4.04
CA ILE A 95 21.86 11.11 3.68
C ILE A 95 21.26 9.93 2.90
N TYR A 96 19.93 9.87 2.76
CA TYR A 96 19.22 8.84 2.01
C TYR A 96 19.09 9.18 0.52
N ASP A 97 19.40 10.43 0.13
CA ASP A 97 19.30 10.92 -1.24
C ASP A 97 20.60 10.72 -2.05
N ASN A 98 21.48 9.78 -1.66
CA ASN A 98 22.84 9.65 -2.20
C ASN A 98 22.91 9.63 -3.73
N ASN A 99 22.02 8.90 -4.40
CA ASN A 99 21.98 8.85 -5.87
C ASN A 99 21.60 10.20 -6.50
N VAL A 100 20.70 10.96 -5.85
CA VAL A 100 20.30 12.31 -6.27
C VAL A 100 21.44 13.28 -6.01
N ILE A 101 22.10 13.18 -4.86
CA ILE A 101 23.26 14.00 -4.49
C ILE A 101 24.43 13.78 -5.47
N GLU A 102 24.75 12.55 -5.85
CA GLU A 102 25.81 12.24 -6.82
C GLU A 102 25.50 12.79 -8.22
N THR A 103 24.26 12.62 -8.68
CA THR A 103 23.80 13.17 -9.96
C THR A 103 23.83 14.70 -9.95
N MET A 104 23.39 15.30 -8.85
CA MET A 104 23.37 16.75 -8.64
C MET A 104 24.79 17.33 -8.59
N LYS A 105 25.71 16.68 -7.86
CA LYS A 105 27.14 17.05 -7.83
C LYS A 105 27.76 17.01 -9.23
N SER A 106 27.51 15.94 -9.97
CA SER A 106 27.99 15.80 -11.36
C SER A 106 27.43 16.90 -12.27
N THR A 107 26.16 17.24 -12.10
CA THR A 107 25.48 18.29 -12.88
C THR A 107 26.00 19.68 -12.51
N TRP A 108 26.27 19.94 -11.23
CA TRP A 108 26.90 21.17 -10.77
C TRP A 108 28.31 21.35 -11.34
N GLU A 109 29.14 20.31 -11.29
CA GLU A 109 30.50 20.34 -11.84
C GLU A 109 30.49 20.62 -13.35
N ALA A 110 29.58 19.99 -14.09
CA ALA A 110 29.38 20.26 -15.52
C ALA A 110 28.94 21.71 -15.82
N ASN A 111 28.42 22.42 -14.82
CA ASN A 111 28.01 23.82 -14.92
C ASN A 111 28.99 24.80 -14.23
N GLY A 112 30.20 24.35 -13.95
CA GLY A 112 31.26 25.18 -13.35
C GLY A 112 31.06 25.45 -11.85
N ILE A 113 30.17 24.71 -11.18
CA ILE A 113 29.92 24.84 -9.75
C ILE A 113 30.64 23.71 -9.02
N LYS A 114 31.53 24.07 -8.09
CA LYS A 114 32.39 23.11 -7.40
C LYS A 114 31.81 22.74 -6.03
N PRO A 115 31.48 21.46 -5.77
CA PRO A 115 31.16 20.99 -4.43
C PRO A 115 32.35 21.18 -3.49
N LEU A 116 32.13 21.82 -2.34
CA LEU A 116 33.16 21.95 -1.32
C LEU A 116 33.12 20.72 -0.41
N ASN A 117 34.27 20.07 -0.23
CA ASN A 117 34.41 18.98 0.73
C ASN A 117 34.65 19.58 2.12
N ILE A 118 33.57 19.94 2.81
CA ILE A 118 33.58 20.55 4.13
C ILE A 118 32.77 19.67 5.06
N ASP A 119 33.39 19.28 6.18
CA ASP A 119 32.72 18.60 7.26
C ASP A 119 32.27 19.62 8.32
N VAL A 120 31.06 19.46 8.83
CA VAL A 120 30.61 20.23 9.99
C VAL A 120 31.42 19.76 11.19
N THR A 121 32.36 20.59 11.66
CA THR A 121 33.16 20.27 12.84
C THR A 121 32.27 20.34 14.08
N GLU A 122 32.27 19.30 14.90
CA GLU A 122 31.70 19.35 16.24
C GLU A 122 32.54 20.32 17.08
N ILE A 123 31.96 21.48 17.43
CA ILE A 123 32.64 22.47 18.26
C ILE A 123 32.69 21.93 19.70
N PHE A 124 33.78 21.26 20.06
CA PHE A 124 34.12 20.94 21.45
C PHE A 124 34.74 22.18 22.15
N GLY A 125 33.90 23.06 22.70
CA GLY A 125 34.27 24.16 23.62
C GLY A 125 34.99 25.37 22.97
N THR A 126 34.68 26.64 23.27
CA THR A 126 34.74 27.28 24.59
C THR A 126 33.83 28.52 24.62
N GLY A 127 32.70 28.41 25.32
CA GLY A 127 31.81 29.53 25.63
C GLY A 127 30.74 29.01 26.58
N LYS A 128 30.97 29.12 27.90
CA LYS A 128 30.08 28.65 28.98
C LYS A 128 28.61 29.04 28.70
N PRO A 129 27.57 28.21 28.98
CA PRO A 129 27.33 27.56 30.28
C PRO A 129 26.71 26.13 30.30
N SER A 130 26.79 25.53 31.50
CA SER A 130 25.91 24.51 32.13
C SER A 130 25.55 23.19 31.43
N GLU A 131 26.24 22.14 31.89
CA GLU A 131 25.69 20.83 32.34
C GLU A 131 25.04 19.87 31.33
N ASN A 132 25.90 19.05 30.72
CA ASN A 132 25.88 17.57 30.74
C ASN A 132 24.55 16.84 31.06
N ILE A 133 23.54 16.92 30.18
CA ILE A 133 22.37 16.01 30.22
C ILE A 133 22.07 15.31 28.86
N VAL A 134 22.76 15.61 27.76
CA VAL A 134 22.18 15.29 26.43
C VAL A 134 22.75 14.05 25.71
N LEU A 135 23.78 13.37 26.22
CA LEU A 135 24.45 12.32 25.44
C LEU A 135 23.63 11.01 25.27
N ASP A 136 22.79 10.62 26.23
CA ASP A 136 21.89 9.45 26.07
C ASP A 136 20.63 9.76 25.26
N ALA A 137 20.24 11.03 25.17
CA ALA A 137 19.04 11.45 24.42
C ALA A 137 19.28 11.51 22.90
N PHE A 138 20.52 11.76 22.47
CA PHE A 138 20.88 11.83 21.04
C PHE A 138 20.88 10.47 20.34
N ALA A 139 21.35 9.41 21.01
CA ALA A 139 21.35 8.05 20.45
C ALA A 139 19.91 7.52 20.25
N LYS A 140 19.03 7.71 21.24
CA LYS A 140 17.60 7.38 21.11
C LYS A 140 16.85 8.26 20.09
N ARG A 141 17.22 9.54 19.95
CA ARG A 141 16.61 10.45 18.95
C ARG A 141 16.92 10.07 17.52
N ASN A 142 18.12 9.57 17.22
CA ASN A 142 18.46 9.14 15.86
C ASN A 142 17.69 7.89 15.42
N GLU A 143 17.42 6.95 16.33
CA GLU A 143 16.54 5.80 16.05
C GLU A 143 15.07 6.24 15.82
N LEU A 144 14.56 7.16 16.64
CA LEU A 144 13.22 7.76 16.48
C LEU A 144 13.09 8.61 15.20
N ASN A 145 14.14 9.32 14.79
CA ASN A 145 14.16 10.14 13.57
C ASN A 145 14.30 9.30 12.28
N MET A 146 15.01 8.17 12.34
CA MET A 146 15.01 7.19 11.25
C MET A 146 13.64 6.50 11.11
N GLN A 147 13.02 6.15 12.22
CA GLN A 147 11.66 5.61 12.24
C GLN A 147 10.65 6.61 11.66
N SER A 148 10.72 7.89 12.04
CA SER A 148 9.77 8.91 11.53
C SER A 148 9.93 9.23 10.04
N ALA A 149 11.15 9.28 9.51
CA ALA A 149 11.40 9.47 8.07
C ALA A 149 10.94 8.26 7.25
N GLN A 150 11.23 7.04 7.73
CA GLN A 150 10.77 5.80 7.10
C GLN A 150 9.24 5.66 7.15
N SER A 151 8.61 6.08 8.25
CA SER A 151 7.15 6.15 8.38
C SER A 151 6.51 7.15 7.42
N CYS A 152 7.14 8.30 7.15
CA CYS A 152 6.66 9.27 6.16
C CYS A 152 6.72 8.70 4.72
N ILE A 153 7.80 8.02 4.36
CA ILE A 153 7.92 7.33 3.06
C ILE A 153 6.85 6.25 2.91
N ILE A 154 6.62 5.47 3.96
CA ILE A 154 5.58 4.44 3.99
C ILE A 154 4.19 5.06 3.86
N GLN A 155 3.90 6.15 4.55
CA GLN A 155 2.63 6.89 4.47
C GLN A 155 2.36 7.41 3.05
N ASN A 156 3.31 8.15 2.46
CA ASN A 156 3.17 8.69 1.10
C ASN A 156 2.97 7.58 0.05
N ARG A 157 3.67 6.45 0.21
CA ARG A 157 3.48 5.27 -0.64
C ARG A 157 2.05 4.72 -0.52
N LYS A 158 1.50 4.63 0.68
CA LYS A 158 0.15 4.09 0.91
C LYS A 158 -0.92 4.96 0.27
N ASP A 159 -0.78 6.28 0.36
CA ASP A 159 -1.70 7.21 -0.29
C ASP A 159 -1.60 7.14 -1.82
N ALA A 160 -0.37 7.02 -2.35
CA ALA A 160 -0.15 6.80 -3.78
C ALA A 160 -0.78 5.48 -4.26
N HIS A 161 -0.68 4.39 -3.50
CA HIS A 161 -1.30 3.09 -3.84
C HIS A 161 -2.82 3.20 -3.94
N ILE A 162 -3.50 3.86 -2.99
CA ILE A 162 -4.95 4.06 -3.05
C ILE A 162 -5.32 4.83 -4.33
N ALA A 163 -4.66 5.96 -4.58
CA ALA A 163 -4.97 6.81 -5.72
C ALA A 163 -4.66 6.13 -7.07
N LEU A 164 -3.55 5.39 -7.17
CA LEU A 164 -3.18 4.68 -8.39
C LEU A 164 -4.06 3.45 -8.64
N ALA A 165 -4.47 2.74 -7.58
CA ALA A 165 -5.41 1.63 -7.70
C ALA A 165 -6.78 2.09 -8.18
N ASP A 166 -7.29 3.23 -7.67
CA ASP A 166 -8.54 3.83 -8.17
C ASP A 166 -8.39 4.31 -9.63
N LYS A 167 -7.25 4.90 -10.01
CA LYS A 167 -6.98 5.27 -11.42
C LYS A 167 -6.91 4.07 -12.37
N GLN A 168 -6.49 2.90 -11.90
CA GLN A 168 -6.49 1.67 -12.69
C GLN A 168 -7.90 1.10 -12.85
N TYR A 169 -8.86 1.51 -12.02
CA TYR A 169 -10.22 1.04 -12.12
C TYR A 169 -10.78 1.36 -13.51
N LYS A 170 -11.27 0.31 -14.17
CA LYS A 170 -12.00 0.42 -15.43
C LYS A 170 -13.32 -0.28 -15.21
N THR A 171 -14.42 0.42 -15.52
CA THR A 171 -15.79 -0.14 -15.49
C THR A 171 -15.90 -1.44 -16.29
N ARG A 172 -15.00 -1.63 -17.28
CA ARG A 172 -14.88 -2.85 -18.08
C ARG A 172 -13.41 -3.26 -18.23
N ALA A 173 -12.73 -3.56 -17.13
CA ALA A 173 -11.39 -4.15 -17.15
C ALA A 173 -11.43 -5.52 -17.82
N ASP A 174 -10.45 -5.84 -18.67
CA ASP A 174 -10.30 -7.17 -19.24
C ASP A 174 -9.98 -8.17 -18.11
N SER A 175 -10.85 -9.15 -17.93
CA SER A 175 -10.72 -10.18 -16.90
C SER A 175 -11.03 -11.54 -17.51
N ASP A 176 -10.20 -12.53 -17.21
CA ASP A 176 -10.35 -13.87 -17.74
C ASP A 176 -11.64 -14.57 -17.29
N PHE A 177 -12.35 -14.02 -16.29
CA PHE A 177 -13.72 -14.42 -15.99
C PHE A 177 -14.64 -14.30 -17.22
N ASP A 178 -14.40 -13.38 -18.15
CA ASP A 178 -15.18 -13.23 -19.37
C ASP A 178 -15.03 -14.43 -20.32
N LYS A 179 -13.93 -15.19 -20.20
CA LYS A 179 -13.70 -16.44 -20.93
C LYS A 179 -14.45 -17.63 -20.31
N VAL A 180 -14.91 -17.50 -19.07
CA VAL A 180 -15.65 -18.55 -18.35
C VAL A 180 -17.14 -18.40 -18.62
N ARG A 181 -17.70 -19.36 -19.36
CA ARG A 181 -19.12 -19.40 -19.70
C ARG A 181 -19.76 -20.66 -19.16
N PHE A 182 -20.87 -20.52 -18.46
CA PHE A 182 -21.67 -21.65 -18.04
C PHE A 182 -22.48 -22.20 -19.20
N VAL A 183 -22.68 -23.52 -19.22
CA VAL A 183 -23.72 -24.13 -20.04
C VAL A 183 -25.08 -23.69 -19.46
N PRO A 184 -25.99 -23.09 -20.26
CA PRO A 184 -27.29 -22.68 -19.75
C PRO A 184 -28.11 -23.88 -19.26
N ASN A 185 -28.68 -23.79 -18.06
CA ASN A 185 -29.64 -24.76 -17.55
C ASN A 185 -31.07 -24.23 -17.76
N ALA A 186 -31.74 -24.70 -18.82
CA ALA A 186 -33.09 -24.28 -19.16
C ALA A 186 -34.17 -24.84 -18.20
N LEU A 187 -33.83 -25.85 -17.40
CA LEU A 187 -34.74 -26.55 -16.49
C LEU A 187 -34.08 -26.66 -15.10
N PRO A 188 -33.92 -25.54 -14.36
CA PRO A 188 -33.11 -25.49 -13.15
C PRO A 188 -33.66 -26.31 -11.97
N GLN A 189 -34.97 -26.61 -11.94
CA GLN A 189 -35.62 -27.48 -10.94
C GLN A 189 -35.34 -27.11 -9.46
N VAL A 190 -35.11 -25.83 -9.17
CA VAL A 190 -34.88 -25.30 -7.81
C VAL A 190 -35.73 -24.05 -7.59
N ALA A 191 -36.16 -23.81 -6.35
CA ALA A 191 -36.74 -22.53 -5.95
C ALA A 191 -35.68 -21.60 -5.36
N LEU A 192 -35.84 -20.29 -5.52
CA LEU A 192 -34.83 -19.30 -5.07
C LEU A 192 -34.63 -19.34 -3.55
N GLU A 193 -35.68 -19.65 -2.80
CA GLU A 193 -35.68 -19.73 -1.34
C GLU A 193 -34.85 -20.91 -0.83
N GLU A 194 -34.67 -21.96 -1.64
CA GLU A 194 -33.86 -23.14 -1.32
C GLU A 194 -32.37 -22.90 -1.53
N ILE A 195 -31.97 -21.77 -2.13
CA ILE A 195 -30.58 -21.48 -2.45
C ILE A 195 -29.88 -20.91 -1.22
N ASP A 196 -28.85 -21.64 -0.77
CA ASP A 196 -27.95 -21.26 0.31
C ASP A 196 -26.55 -21.00 -0.25
N ALA A 197 -26.14 -19.74 -0.21
CA ALA A 197 -24.81 -19.30 -0.65
C ALA A 197 -23.79 -19.22 0.51
N SER A 198 -24.19 -19.60 1.73
CA SER A 198 -23.29 -19.62 2.88
C SER A 198 -22.12 -20.60 2.68
N VAL A 199 -21.03 -20.34 3.37
CA VAL A 199 -19.80 -21.14 3.30
C VAL A 199 -19.24 -21.37 4.70
N SER A 200 -18.62 -22.53 4.89
CA SER A 200 -17.81 -22.81 6.08
C SER A 200 -16.37 -22.89 5.64
N VAL A 201 -15.52 -22.00 6.14
CA VAL A 201 -14.15 -21.82 5.69
C VAL A 201 -13.14 -21.87 6.84
N LEU A 202 -11.86 -21.97 6.52
CA LEU A 202 -10.73 -21.89 7.46
C LEU A 202 -10.75 -22.98 8.54
N GLY A 203 -11.46 -24.09 8.28
CA GLY A 203 -11.48 -25.26 9.15
C GLY A 203 -10.20 -26.08 9.00
N SER A 204 -9.67 -26.58 10.10
CA SER A 204 -8.51 -27.48 10.13
C SER A 204 -8.66 -28.51 11.26
N GLU A 205 -7.66 -29.37 11.44
CA GLU A 205 -7.63 -30.29 12.58
C GLU A 205 -7.52 -29.57 13.94
N VAL A 206 -7.07 -28.31 13.93
CA VAL A 206 -6.79 -27.52 15.15
C VAL A 206 -7.68 -26.27 15.31
N CYS A 207 -8.37 -25.86 14.23
CA CYS A 207 -9.28 -24.72 14.21
C CYS A 207 -10.67 -25.15 13.72
N ASP A 208 -11.71 -24.80 14.46
CA ASP A 208 -13.08 -25.01 14.00
C ASP A 208 -13.36 -24.15 12.75
N SER A 209 -14.12 -24.70 11.81
CA SER A 209 -14.54 -23.95 10.63
C SER A 209 -15.39 -22.74 11.01
N VAL A 210 -15.20 -21.64 10.29
CA VAL A 210 -15.96 -20.40 10.48
C VAL A 210 -17.06 -20.35 9.46
N HIS A 211 -18.29 -20.15 9.92
CA HIS A 211 -19.46 -20.01 9.05
C HIS A 211 -19.64 -18.55 8.61
N TRP A 212 -19.67 -18.32 7.30
CA TRP A 212 -20.03 -17.04 6.70
C TRP A 212 -21.34 -17.16 5.94
N CYS A 213 -22.27 -16.25 6.20
CA CYS A 213 -23.58 -16.20 5.53
C CYS A 213 -23.50 -15.86 4.03
N SER A 214 -22.30 -15.57 3.53
CA SER A 214 -22.04 -15.14 2.17
C SER A 214 -20.63 -15.54 1.76
N PRO A 215 -20.39 -15.92 0.49
CA PRO A 215 -19.09 -16.38 0.05
C PRO A 215 -18.13 -15.23 -0.30
N ILE A 216 -18.53 -13.98 -0.13
CA ILE A 216 -17.73 -12.79 -0.46
C ILE A 216 -17.15 -12.13 0.78
N TYR A 217 -15.94 -11.58 0.65
CA TYR A 217 -15.29 -10.77 1.67
C TYR A 217 -14.59 -9.55 1.07
N ILE A 218 -14.40 -8.51 1.89
CA ILE A 218 -13.63 -7.32 1.52
C ILE A 218 -12.15 -7.66 1.68
N ASN A 219 -11.38 -7.65 0.59
CA ASN A 219 -9.97 -8.08 0.63
C ASN A 219 -9.02 -6.94 1.07
N ALA A 220 -7.78 -7.31 1.37
CA ALA A 220 -6.75 -6.42 1.88
C ALA A 220 -6.44 -5.29 0.89
N MET A 221 -6.43 -4.04 1.38
CA MET A 221 -6.15 -2.86 0.55
C MET A 221 -5.13 -1.91 1.18
N THR A 222 -5.46 -1.30 2.32
CA THR A 222 -4.67 -0.17 2.84
C THR A 222 -4.55 -0.12 4.37
N GLY A 223 -3.73 0.84 4.83
CA GLY A 223 -3.42 1.12 6.21
C GLY A 223 -2.04 1.77 6.33
N GLY A 224 -1.82 2.54 7.40
CA GLY A 224 -0.57 3.24 7.64
C GLY A 224 -0.51 4.68 7.14
N SER A 225 -1.65 5.36 6.95
CA SER A 225 -1.78 6.82 6.77
C SER A 225 -3.13 7.31 7.31
N ASP A 226 -3.31 8.62 7.49
CA ASP A 226 -4.58 9.20 7.94
C ASP A 226 -5.73 9.02 6.93
N ALA A 227 -5.42 9.10 5.63
CA ALA A 227 -6.39 8.81 4.58
C ALA A 227 -6.78 7.32 4.63
N ALA A 228 -5.80 6.43 4.75
CA ALA A 228 -6.04 4.99 4.87
C ALA A 228 -6.84 4.63 6.13
N LYS A 229 -6.66 5.35 7.25
CA LYS A 229 -7.46 5.18 8.47
C LYS A 229 -8.95 5.42 8.21
N LYS A 230 -9.30 6.49 7.47
CA LYS A 230 -10.69 6.79 7.11
C LYS A 230 -11.29 5.71 6.22
N VAL A 231 -10.52 5.22 5.24
CA VAL A 231 -10.93 4.11 4.36
C VAL A 231 -11.17 2.84 5.18
N ASN A 232 -10.23 2.46 6.05
CA ASN A 232 -10.36 1.29 6.92
C ASN A 232 -11.58 1.38 7.85
N ALA A 233 -11.84 2.55 8.45
CA ALA A 233 -13.02 2.75 9.29
C ALA A 233 -14.33 2.55 8.50
N SER A 234 -14.39 3.11 7.29
CA SER A 234 -15.58 3.05 6.43
C SER A 234 -15.84 1.62 5.95
N LEU A 235 -14.81 0.93 5.48
CA LEU A 235 -14.90 -0.49 5.09
C LEU A 235 -15.29 -1.38 6.26
N ALA A 236 -14.78 -1.10 7.47
CA ALA A 236 -15.12 -1.86 8.67
C ALA A 236 -16.61 -1.69 9.05
N ARG A 237 -17.15 -0.46 8.99
CA ARG A 237 -18.59 -0.22 9.21
C ARG A 237 -19.45 -0.93 8.17
N VAL A 238 -19.05 -0.87 6.90
CA VAL A 238 -19.75 -1.58 5.82
C VAL A 238 -19.68 -3.10 6.04
N ALA A 239 -18.51 -3.65 6.36
CA ALA A 239 -18.34 -5.06 6.67
C ALA A 239 -19.24 -5.51 7.83
N ALA A 240 -19.32 -4.72 8.90
CA ALA A 240 -20.20 -4.97 10.03
C ALA A 240 -21.69 -4.93 9.62
N LYS A 241 -22.13 -3.86 8.96
CA LYS A 241 -23.52 -3.66 8.50
C LYS A 241 -23.97 -4.79 7.57
N ASN A 242 -23.08 -5.27 6.71
CA ASN A 242 -23.36 -6.31 5.75
C ASN A 242 -22.97 -7.71 6.25
N SER A 243 -22.44 -7.91 7.46
CA SER A 243 -22.01 -9.22 7.95
C SER A 243 -21.10 -9.98 6.97
N VAL A 244 -20.12 -9.27 6.39
CA VAL A 244 -19.08 -9.87 5.53
C VAL A 244 -17.73 -9.77 6.21
N ALA A 245 -16.85 -10.74 5.96
CA ALA A 245 -15.48 -10.68 6.45
C ALA A 245 -14.69 -9.54 5.77
N MET A 246 -13.65 -9.05 6.45
CA MET A 246 -12.76 -8.02 5.92
C MET A 246 -11.29 -8.34 6.25
N ALA A 247 -10.39 -8.12 5.30
CA ALA A 247 -8.96 -8.13 5.54
C ALA A 247 -8.38 -6.70 5.63
N SER A 248 -7.42 -6.49 6.51
CA SER A 248 -6.65 -5.25 6.60
C SER A 248 -5.61 -5.14 5.48
N GLY A 249 -5.14 -3.94 5.16
CA GLY A 249 -3.86 -3.81 4.47
C GLY A 249 -2.69 -4.35 5.31
N SER A 250 -1.50 -4.39 4.73
CA SER A 250 -0.29 -4.90 5.42
C SER A 250 0.02 -4.09 6.69
N LEU A 251 0.08 -4.75 7.83
CA LEU A 251 0.48 -4.18 9.13
C LEU A 251 1.98 -3.95 9.27
N SER A 252 2.79 -4.26 8.24
CA SER A 252 4.25 -4.03 8.29
C SER A 252 4.62 -2.60 8.66
N ALA A 253 3.78 -1.61 8.34
CA ALA A 253 3.96 -0.22 8.77
C ALA A 253 3.80 -0.06 10.30
N ALA A 254 2.69 -0.56 10.86
CA ALA A 254 2.39 -0.46 12.29
C ALA A 254 3.32 -1.33 13.17
N LEU A 255 3.84 -2.42 12.62
CA LEU A 255 4.84 -3.24 13.30
C LEU A 255 6.19 -2.52 13.47
N ARG A 256 6.53 -1.62 12.54
CA ARG A 256 7.76 -0.81 12.58
C ARG A 256 7.55 0.49 13.37
N ASP A 257 6.38 1.09 13.25
CA ASP A 257 6.00 2.33 13.92
C ASP A 257 4.61 2.22 14.54
N GLU A 258 4.57 2.10 15.86
CA GLU A 258 3.33 1.91 16.61
C GLU A 258 2.41 3.13 16.59
N THR A 259 2.91 4.32 16.22
CA THR A 259 2.04 5.51 16.06
C THR A 259 1.00 5.29 14.96
N LEU A 260 1.32 4.44 13.97
CA LEU A 260 0.43 4.07 12.87
C LEU A 260 -0.59 3.00 13.25
N LEU A 261 -0.50 2.40 14.45
CA LEU A 261 -1.44 1.36 14.91
C LEU A 261 -2.89 1.85 14.84
N SER A 262 -3.14 3.12 15.16
CA SER A 262 -4.50 3.70 15.14
C SER A 262 -5.15 3.68 13.75
N THR A 263 -4.36 3.54 12.68
CA THR A 263 -4.86 3.42 11.30
C THR A 263 -5.39 2.02 10.96
N PHE A 264 -5.06 1.02 11.80
CA PHE A 264 -5.49 -0.36 11.67
C PHE A 264 -6.47 -0.76 12.78
N SER A 265 -6.21 -0.38 14.04
CA SER A 265 -7.06 -0.73 15.18
C SER A 265 -8.48 -0.16 15.06
N VAL A 266 -8.66 0.91 14.28
CA VAL A 266 -9.98 1.45 13.91
C VAL A 266 -10.89 0.39 13.27
N ILE A 267 -10.34 -0.60 12.56
CA ILE A 267 -11.12 -1.70 11.96
C ILE A 267 -11.89 -2.43 13.07
N ARG A 268 -11.23 -2.75 14.18
CA ARG A 268 -11.86 -3.47 15.29
C ARG A 268 -12.78 -2.57 16.11
N SER A 269 -12.47 -1.27 16.23
CA SER A 269 -13.35 -0.31 16.89
C SER A 269 -14.70 -0.17 16.17
N GLU A 270 -14.69 -0.13 14.84
CA GLU A 270 -15.89 0.01 14.01
C GLU A 270 -16.58 -1.33 13.74
N ASN A 271 -15.85 -2.44 13.80
CA ASN A 271 -16.35 -3.80 13.60
C ASN A 271 -15.95 -4.74 14.76
N PRO A 272 -16.51 -4.55 15.97
CA PRO A 272 -16.08 -5.28 17.17
C PRO A 272 -16.37 -6.78 17.13
N HIS A 273 -17.38 -7.21 16.36
CA HIS A 273 -17.83 -8.61 16.31
C HIS A 273 -17.66 -9.29 14.94
N GLY A 274 -17.30 -8.54 13.90
CA GLY A 274 -17.12 -9.12 12.58
C GLY A 274 -15.82 -9.91 12.43
N PHE A 275 -15.74 -10.67 11.35
CA PHE A 275 -14.56 -11.47 11.04
C PHE A 275 -13.49 -10.60 10.36
N VAL A 276 -12.38 -10.37 11.06
CA VAL A 276 -11.26 -9.53 10.57
C VAL A 276 -10.03 -10.39 10.34
N MET A 277 -9.41 -10.24 9.17
CA MET A 277 -8.11 -10.84 8.85
C MET A 277 -7.01 -9.79 8.95
N ALA A 278 -5.99 -10.03 9.78
CA ALA A 278 -4.75 -9.26 9.73
C ALA A 278 -3.97 -9.62 8.47
N ASN A 279 -3.05 -8.77 8.01
CA ASN A 279 -2.24 -9.04 6.83
C ASN A 279 -0.78 -8.63 7.05
N VAL A 280 0.16 -9.51 6.71
CA VAL A 280 1.62 -9.26 6.82
C VAL A 280 2.36 -9.83 5.61
N SER A 281 3.58 -9.36 5.35
CA SER A 281 4.42 -9.90 4.27
C SER A 281 4.98 -11.27 4.64
N ALA A 282 5.22 -12.14 3.65
CA ALA A 282 5.96 -13.38 3.84
C ALA A 282 7.40 -13.20 4.39
N GLY A 283 7.96 -11.99 4.31
CA GLY A 283 9.21 -11.65 4.98
C GLY A 283 9.08 -11.39 6.49
N THR A 284 7.87 -11.36 7.04
CA THR A 284 7.62 -11.03 8.45
C THR A 284 8.02 -12.18 9.38
N SER A 285 8.58 -11.87 10.55
CA SER A 285 8.89 -12.89 11.55
C SER A 285 7.62 -13.51 12.13
N ALA A 286 7.67 -14.76 12.59
CA ALA A 286 6.53 -15.40 13.26
C ALA A 286 6.03 -14.62 14.48
N SER A 287 6.96 -14.03 15.26
CA SER A 287 6.64 -13.18 16.41
C SER A 287 5.85 -11.92 15.98
N ASP A 288 6.31 -11.22 14.95
CA ASP A 288 5.64 -10.03 14.46
C ASP A 288 4.30 -10.35 13.77
N ALA A 289 4.19 -11.52 13.14
CA ALA A 289 2.93 -12.00 12.59
C ALA A 289 1.87 -12.17 13.71
N LEU A 290 2.23 -12.80 14.83
CA LEU A 290 1.34 -12.90 15.99
C LEU A 290 1.04 -11.53 16.62
N ARG A 291 2.04 -10.65 16.69
CA ARG A 291 1.84 -9.27 17.15
C ARG A 291 0.85 -8.52 16.26
N ALA A 292 0.90 -8.69 14.94
CA ALA A 292 -0.05 -8.09 14.01
C ALA A 292 -1.48 -8.61 14.22
N VAL A 293 -1.65 -9.91 14.47
CA VAL A 293 -2.96 -10.48 14.84
C VAL A 293 -3.50 -9.81 16.11
N ASN A 294 -2.66 -9.70 17.15
CA ASN A 294 -3.05 -9.11 18.43
C ASN A 294 -3.36 -7.61 18.33
N MET A 295 -2.60 -6.86 17.53
CA MET A 295 -2.76 -5.41 17.32
C MET A 295 -4.17 -4.98 16.91
N ILE A 296 -4.89 -5.83 16.17
CA ILE A 296 -6.26 -5.56 15.73
C ILE A 296 -7.26 -6.62 16.17
N HIS A 297 -6.84 -7.50 17.09
CA HIS A 297 -7.61 -8.67 17.53
C HIS A 297 -8.19 -9.46 16.34
N ALA A 298 -7.37 -9.77 15.33
CA ALA A 298 -7.81 -10.45 14.13
C ALA A 298 -8.23 -11.90 14.43
N ASN A 299 -9.18 -12.40 13.65
CA ASN A 299 -9.67 -13.78 13.71
C ASN A 299 -8.81 -14.73 12.89
N ALA A 300 -8.11 -14.22 11.87
CA ALA A 300 -7.21 -14.97 11.01
C ALA A 300 -6.09 -14.07 10.49
N LEU A 301 -5.05 -14.67 9.90
CA LEU A 301 -3.89 -13.97 9.36
C LEU A 301 -3.71 -14.27 7.87
N GLN A 302 -3.64 -13.23 7.05
CA GLN A 302 -3.14 -13.29 5.70
C GLN A 302 -1.62 -13.06 5.68
N VAL A 303 -0.90 -13.90 4.92
CA VAL A 303 0.52 -13.73 4.62
C VAL A 303 0.66 -13.52 3.12
N HIS A 304 0.98 -12.29 2.70
CA HIS A 304 1.01 -11.97 1.27
C HIS A 304 2.37 -12.26 0.61
N LEU A 305 2.28 -12.69 -0.64
CA LEU A 305 3.34 -12.87 -1.61
C LEU A 305 3.23 -11.74 -2.62
N ASN A 306 4.30 -10.95 -2.76
CA ASN A 306 4.32 -9.77 -3.62
C ASN A 306 5.68 -9.58 -4.31
N ALA A 307 6.40 -10.67 -4.63
CA ALA A 307 7.75 -10.59 -5.16
C ALA A 307 7.85 -9.74 -6.44
N ALA A 308 6.87 -9.86 -7.34
CA ALA A 308 6.81 -9.04 -8.55
C ALA A 308 6.65 -7.54 -8.22
N GLN A 309 5.81 -7.21 -7.24
CA GLN A 309 5.66 -5.84 -6.74
C GLN A 309 6.98 -5.34 -6.14
N GLU A 310 7.59 -6.10 -5.23
CA GLU A 310 8.84 -5.73 -4.54
C GLU A 310 9.98 -5.50 -5.55
N LEU A 311 10.12 -6.33 -6.58
CA LEU A 311 11.17 -6.18 -7.60
C LEU A 311 11.01 -4.94 -8.47
N VAL A 312 9.77 -4.50 -8.71
CA VAL A 312 9.49 -3.27 -9.48
C VAL A 312 9.61 -2.02 -8.60
N MET A 313 9.25 -2.14 -7.32
CA MET A 313 9.45 -1.08 -6.31
C MET A 313 10.92 -0.72 -6.18
N GLN A 314 11.24 0.58 -6.22
CA GLN A 314 12.61 1.06 -6.05
C GLN A 314 13.18 0.69 -4.67
N GLU A 315 12.34 0.84 -3.65
CA GLU A 315 12.62 0.55 -2.24
C GLU A 315 12.27 -0.87 -1.81
N GLY A 316 11.84 -1.73 -2.74
CA GLY A 316 11.36 -3.07 -2.42
C GLY A 316 12.47 -4.05 -2.07
N ASP A 317 12.07 -5.18 -1.51
CA ASP A 317 12.97 -6.29 -1.18
C ASP A 317 13.57 -6.91 -2.46
N ARG A 318 14.73 -7.54 -2.32
CA ARG A 318 15.48 -8.23 -3.38
C ARG A 318 15.80 -9.68 -3.00
N ASP A 319 15.53 -10.10 -1.77
CA ASP A 319 15.86 -11.44 -1.28
C ASP A 319 14.63 -12.17 -0.73
N PHE A 320 14.12 -13.11 -1.51
CA PHE A 320 12.93 -13.90 -1.17
C PHE A 320 13.27 -15.33 -0.73
N ARG A 321 14.56 -15.67 -0.58
CA ARG A 321 15.00 -17.06 -0.35
C ARG A 321 14.39 -17.70 0.90
N ASN A 322 14.11 -16.90 1.93
CA ASN A 322 13.63 -17.37 3.22
C ASN A 322 12.10 -17.39 3.37
N TRP A 323 11.33 -16.92 2.38
CA TRP A 323 9.87 -16.79 2.50
C TRP A 323 9.19 -18.08 2.87
N LEU A 324 9.52 -19.21 2.23
CA LEU A 324 8.86 -20.49 2.51
C LEU A 324 9.10 -20.97 3.95
N ARG A 325 10.33 -20.82 4.45
CA ARG A 325 10.69 -21.15 5.84
C ARG A 325 10.02 -20.20 6.85
N ASN A 326 9.92 -18.92 6.50
CA ASN A 326 9.23 -17.95 7.35
C ASN A 326 7.73 -18.26 7.42
N ILE A 327 7.10 -18.61 6.29
CA ILE A 327 5.70 -19.04 6.23
C ILE A 327 5.48 -20.27 7.11
N GLU A 328 6.33 -21.29 7.01
CA GLU A 328 6.30 -22.47 7.89
C GLU A 328 6.30 -22.07 9.37
N SER A 329 7.23 -21.17 9.75
CA SER A 329 7.34 -20.66 11.12
C SER A 329 6.10 -19.89 11.57
N ILE A 330 5.50 -19.08 10.69
CA ILE A 330 4.25 -18.35 10.96
C ILE A 330 3.10 -19.33 11.16
N VAL A 331 2.96 -20.33 10.29
CA VAL A 331 1.90 -21.35 10.37
C VAL A 331 1.98 -22.06 11.71
N SER A 332 3.15 -22.61 12.08
CA SER A 332 3.33 -23.29 13.36
C SER A 332 3.01 -22.41 14.57
N ALA A 333 3.41 -21.12 14.52
CA ALA A 333 3.13 -20.18 15.60
C ALA A 333 1.64 -19.83 15.72
N CYS A 334 0.94 -19.68 14.59
CA CYS A 334 -0.49 -19.36 14.57
C CYS A 334 -1.37 -20.57 14.94
N GLU A 335 -0.98 -21.79 14.56
CA GLU A 335 -1.67 -23.02 14.95
C GLU A 335 -1.72 -23.19 16.48
N ALA A 336 -0.62 -22.87 17.18
CA ALA A 336 -0.56 -22.91 18.65
C ALA A 336 -1.59 -21.98 19.32
N LEU A 337 -2.01 -20.91 18.63
CA LEU A 337 -3.02 -19.95 19.10
C LEU A 337 -4.38 -20.12 18.40
N LYS A 338 -4.55 -21.17 17.60
CA LYS A 338 -5.76 -21.44 16.81
C LYS A 338 -6.16 -20.27 15.89
N VAL A 339 -5.17 -19.59 15.31
CA VAL A 339 -5.37 -18.52 14.34
C VAL A 339 -5.18 -19.11 12.94
N PRO A 340 -6.21 -19.17 12.08
CA PRO A 340 -6.05 -19.65 10.71
C PRO A 340 -5.13 -18.75 9.89
N VAL A 341 -4.30 -19.37 9.04
CA VAL A 341 -3.37 -18.68 8.14
C VAL A 341 -3.79 -18.88 6.69
N ILE A 342 -3.92 -17.76 5.96
CA ILE A 342 -4.18 -17.74 4.52
C ILE A 342 -2.94 -17.18 3.82
N VAL A 343 -2.31 -17.96 2.95
CA VAL A 343 -1.22 -17.43 2.11
C VAL A 343 -1.80 -16.86 0.82
N LYS A 344 -1.50 -15.60 0.52
CA LYS A 344 -2.20 -14.80 -0.47
C LYS A 344 -1.24 -14.21 -1.49
N GLU A 345 -1.60 -14.15 -2.77
CA GLU A 345 -0.89 -13.32 -3.75
C GLU A 345 -1.46 -11.88 -3.80
N THR A 346 -0.84 -10.99 -4.57
CA THR A 346 -1.19 -9.56 -4.71
C THR A 346 -1.45 -9.13 -6.16
N GLY A 347 -1.82 -10.03 -7.07
CA GLY A 347 -2.27 -9.70 -8.43
C GLY A 347 -1.55 -10.43 -9.57
N CYS A 348 -0.70 -11.40 -9.26
CA CYS A 348 0.08 -12.21 -10.19
C CYS A 348 -0.27 -13.71 -10.14
N GLY A 349 -1.20 -14.14 -9.27
CA GLY A 349 -1.68 -15.51 -9.25
C GLY A 349 -0.73 -16.50 -8.55
N ILE A 350 -1.28 -17.60 -8.04
CA ILE A 350 -0.49 -18.71 -7.48
C ILE A 350 -0.66 -19.94 -8.37
N SER A 351 0.45 -20.58 -8.72
CA SER A 351 0.46 -21.84 -9.50
C SER A 351 0.14 -23.05 -8.60
N ALA A 352 -0.37 -24.14 -9.17
CA ALA A 352 -0.57 -25.39 -8.43
C ALA A 352 0.74 -25.90 -7.81
N LYS A 353 1.87 -25.70 -8.50
CA LYS A 353 3.20 -26.04 -7.98
C LYS A 353 3.53 -25.27 -6.70
N ASP A 354 3.24 -23.97 -6.66
CA ASP A 354 3.51 -23.16 -5.46
C ASP A 354 2.51 -23.44 -4.35
N VAL A 355 1.24 -23.70 -4.68
CA VAL A 355 0.25 -24.18 -3.70
C VAL A 355 0.69 -25.50 -3.08
N GLN A 356 1.25 -26.43 -3.85
CA GLN A 356 1.80 -27.68 -3.31
C GLN A 356 2.95 -27.40 -2.34
N ARG A 357 3.90 -26.53 -2.69
CA ARG A 357 5.01 -26.15 -1.79
C ARG A 357 4.51 -25.52 -0.49
N LEU A 358 3.47 -24.69 -0.57
CA LEU A 358 2.81 -24.10 0.60
C LEU A 358 2.12 -25.16 1.46
N LYS A 359 1.42 -26.11 0.81
CA LYS A 359 0.79 -27.26 1.48
C LYS A 359 1.80 -28.08 2.27
N ASP A 360 2.97 -28.32 1.67
CA ASP A 360 4.05 -29.13 2.25
C ASP A 360 4.61 -28.52 3.54
N VAL A 361 4.50 -27.20 3.73
CA VAL A 361 4.90 -26.48 4.96
C VAL A 361 3.71 -26.17 5.89
N GLY A 362 2.59 -26.86 5.72
CA GLY A 362 1.45 -26.79 6.64
C GLY A 362 0.34 -25.82 6.25
N VAL A 363 0.49 -25.02 5.19
CA VAL A 363 -0.58 -24.11 4.74
C VAL A 363 -1.83 -24.92 4.34
N ARG A 364 -2.99 -24.46 4.77
CA ARG A 364 -4.30 -25.10 4.51
C ARG A 364 -5.23 -24.28 3.62
N THR A 365 -5.02 -22.97 3.59
CA THR A 365 -5.82 -22.03 2.80
C THR A 365 -4.91 -21.10 2.01
N VAL A 366 -5.22 -20.90 0.73
CA VAL A 366 -4.53 -19.91 -0.12
C VAL A 366 -5.53 -18.94 -0.76
N ASP A 367 -5.17 -17.68 -0.98
CA ASP A 367 -5.92 -16.74 -1.85
C ASP A 367 -5.11 -16.49 -3.12
N VAL A 368 -5.58 -17.00 -4.26
CA VAL A 368 -4.80 -16.98 -5.50
C VAL A 368 -4.51 -15.57 -6.01
N SER A 369 -5.40 -14.60 -5.75
CA SER A 369 -5.23 -13.20 -6.13
C SER A 369 -4.56 -12.98 -7.50
N GLY A 370 -5.19 -13.48 -8.56
CA GLY A 370 -4.62 -13.47 -9.90
C GLY A 370 -4.66 -12.11 -10.60
N ARG A 371 -4.02 -12.06 -11.78
CA ARG A 371 -4.13 -10.92 -12.70
C ARG A 371 -5.57 -10.79 -13.22
N GLY A 372 -6.01 -9.55 -13.43
CA GLY A 372 -7.34 -9.21 -13.98
C GLY A 372 -8.04 -8.04 -13.28
N GLY A 373 -7.46 -7.50 -12.21
CA GLY A 373 -7.95 -6.33 -11.48
C GLY A 373 -6.81 -5.34 -11.22
N THR A 374 -6.67 -4.91 -9.96
CA THR A 374 -5.54 -4.07 -9.52
C THR A 374 -4.21 -4.72 -9.89
N ASN A 375 -3.35 -3.97 -10.57
CA ASN A 375 -2.05 -4.44 -11.04
C ASN A 375 -0.95 -3.69 -10.31
N PHE A 376 -0.44 -4.29 -9.24
CA PHE A 376 0.60 -3.68 -8.42
C PHE A 376 1.91 -3.46 -9.20
N VAL A 377 2.29 -4.33 -10.13
CA VAL A 377 3.45 -4.09 -11.01
C VAL A 377 3.30 -2.77 -11.78
N THR A 378 2.11 -2.51 -12.34
CA THR A 378 1.84 -1.26 -13.06
C THR A 378 1.75 -0.05 -12.11
N ILE A 379 1.20 -0.23 -10.90
CA ILE A 379 1.20 0.83 -9.87
C ILE A 379 2.63 1.23 -9.52
N GLU A 380 3.50 0.26 -9.29
CA GLU A 380 4.89 0.52 -8.92
C GLU A 380 5.71 1.05 -10.09
N ASN A 381 5.46 0.58 -11.32
CA ASN A 381 6.11 1.13 -12.50
C ASN A 381 5.75 2.61 -12.70
N ALA A 382 4.50 2.99 -12.47
CA ALA A 382 4.06 4.39 -12.51
C ALA A 382 4.70 5.27 -11.43
N ARG A 383 5.24 4.68 -10.36
CA ARG A 383 6.03 5.38 -9.33
C ARG A 383 7.51 5.53 -9.71
N ARG A 384 7.99 4.86 -10.77
CA ARG A 384 9.39 4.95 -11.23
C ARG A 384 9.56 6.12 -12.20
N ASN A 385 10.73 6.78 -12.13
CA ASN A 385 11.06 7.89 -13.03
C ASN A 385 11.16 7.48 -14.51
N LEU A 386 11.58 6.25 -14.79
CA LEU A 386 11.79 5.74 -16.15
C LEU A 386 10.59 4.98 -16.73
N GLY A 387 9.67 4.48 -15.88
CA GLY A 387 8.57 3.61 -16.32
C GLY A 387 9.04 2.36 -17.08
N ASP A 388 10.25 1.87 -16.81
CA ASP A 388 10.96 0.86 -17.61
C ASP A 388 10.48 -0.59 -17.41
N CYS A 389 9.50 -0.82 -16.55
CA CYS A 389 8.96 -2.15 -16.24
C CYS A 389 7.61 -2.47 -16.91
N ASP A 390 7.20 -1.72 -17.95
CA ASP A 390 5.92 -1.95 -18.65
C ASP A 390 5.81 -3.37 -19.25
N TYR A 391 6.94 -3.99 -19.61
CA TYR A 391 6.99 -5.36 -20.12
C TYR A 391 6.54 -6.43 -19.10
N LEU A 392 6.43 -6.06 -17.81
CA LEU A 392 5.91 -6.92 -16.74
C LEU A 392 4.42 -6.67 -16.45
N ALA A 393 3.73 -5.78 -17.17
CA ALA A 393 2.32 -5.49 -16.93
C ALA A 393 1.43 -6.76 -17.00
N ASP A 394 1.74 -7.68 -17.91
CA ASP A 394 1.04 -8.96 -18.06
C ASP A 394 1.76 -10.13 -17.37
N TRP A 395 2.55 -9.86 -16.32
CA TRP A 395 3.20 -10.91 -15.54
C TRP A 395 2.19 -11.74 -14.73
N GLY A 396 2.50 -13.02 -14.51
CA GLY A 396 1.73 -13.92 -13.65
C GLY A 396 0.58 -14.67 -14.33
N LEU A 397 -0.21 -15.37 -13.50
CA LEU A 397 -1.44 -16.06 -13.86
C LEU A 397 -2.64 -15.17 -13.60
N THR A 398 -3.65 -15.25 -14.45
CA THR A 398 -4.98 -14.72 -14.13
C THR A 398 -5.66 -15.55 -13.04
N THR A 399 -6.67 -14.98 -12.40
CA THR A 399 -7.42 -15.68 -11.34
C THR A 399 -8.02 -16.99 -11.84
N VAL A 400 -8.56 -17.00 -13.07
CA VAL A 400 -9.13 -18.19 -13.71
C VAL A 400 -8.04 -19.23 -14.01
N GLU A 401 -6.89 -18.81 -14.54
CA GLU A 401 -5.77 -19.73 -14.79
C GLU A 401 -5.28 -20.41 -13.51
N SER A 402 -5.09 -19.65 -12.42
CA SER A 402 -4.71 -20.21 -11.11
C SER A 402 -5.74 -21.23 -10.61
N LEU A 403 -7.03 -20.90 -10.65
CA LEU A 403 -8.09 -21.82 -10.19
C LEU A 403 -8.13 -23.10 -11.03
N VAL A 404 -8.03 -22.99 -12.35
CA VAL A 404 -8.02 -24.14 -13.26
C VAL A 404 -6.78 -25.00 -13.06
N ASP A 405 -5.61 -24.39 -12.89
CA ASP A 405 -4.34 -25.10 -12.63
C ASP A 405 -4.42 -25.90 -11.32
N ILE A 406 -4.86 -25.27 -10.23
CA ILE A 406 -5.01 -25.92 -8.92
C ILE A 406 -6.05 -27.05 -8.98
N ARG A 407 -7.22 -26.80 -9.59
CA ARG A 407 -8.31 -27.79 -9.69
C ARG A 407 -7.90 -29.06 -10.45
N LYS A 408 -7.02 -28.94 -11.44
CA LYS A 408 -6.50 -30.08 -12.22
C LYS A 408 -5.50 -30.93 -11.44
N CYS A 409 -5.01 -30.47 -10.31
CA CYS A 409 -4.00 -31.15 -9.51
C CYS A 409 -4.66 -32.04 -8.45
N ASP A 410 -4.62 -33.37 -8.63
CA ASP A 410 -5.24 -34.32 -7.71
C ASP A 410 -4.73 -34.21 -6.27
N SER A 411 -3.44 -33.90 -6.08
CA SER A 411 -2.83 -33.74 -4.74
C SER A 411 -3.37 -32.52 -3.99
N LEU A 412 -4.05 -31.60 -4.66
CA LEU A 412 -4.60 -30.37 -4.10
C LEU A 412 -6.12 -30.39 -3.91
N LYS A 413 -6.81 -31.51 -4.14
CA LYS A 413 -8.28 -31.62 -3.98
C LYS A 413 -8.81 -31.19 -2.60
N ASN A 414 -8.00 -31.35 -1.56
CA ASN A 414 -8.34 -30.98 -0.19
C ASN A 414 -7.73 -29.63 0.24
N MET A 415 -7.10 -28.88 -0.67
CA MET A 415 -6.63 -27.53 -0.39
C MET A 415 -7.82 -26.57 -0.40
N GLU A 416 -7.95 -25.73 0.62
CA GLU A 416 -8.93 -24.65 0.59
C GLU A 416 -8.38 -23.49 -0.25
N VAL A 417 -9.15 -23.05 -1.25
CA VAL A 417 -8.72 -22.02 -2.19
C VAL A 417 -9.71 -20.86 -2.14
N PHE A 418 -9.24 -19.70 -1.73
CA PHE A 418 -9.94 -18.44 -1.95
C PHE A 418 -9.53 -17.86 -3.30
N ALA A 419 -10.44 -17.13 -3.92
CA ALA A 419 -10.22 -16.44 -5.18
C ALA A 419 -10.32 -14.93 -4.99
N SER A 420 -9.39 -14.19 -5.56
CA SER A 420 -9.50 -12.75 -5.71
C SER A 420 -8.71 -12.29 -6.92
N GLY A 421 -8.76 -10.99 -7.22
CA GLY A 421 -8.14 -10.42 -8.43
C GLY A 421 -9.13 -10.40 -9.59
N GLY A 422 -9.49 -9.21 -10.06
CA GLY A 422 -10.36 -9.01 -11.23
C GLY A 422 -11.83 -9.39 -11.05
N VAL A 423 -12.32 -9.48 -9.81
CA VAL A 423 -13.74 -9.74 -9.49
C VAL A 423 -14.51 -8.42 -9.58
N ARG A 424 -15.42 -8.32 -10.56
CA ARG A 424 -16.16 -7.08 -10.87
C ARG A 424 -17.67 -7.21 -10.64
N THR A 425 -18.19 -8.43 -10.65
CA THR A 425 -19.63 -8.70 -10.63
C THR A 425 -19.97 -9.94 -9.80
N PRO A 426 -21.24 -10.11 -9.40
CA PRO A 426 -21.72 -11.37 -8.81
C PRO A 426 -21.49 -12.59 -9.71
N LEU A 427 -21.47 -12.41 -11.03
CA LEU A 427 -21.21 -13.49 -11.97
C LEU A 427 -19.75 -13.96 -11.90
N ASP A 428 -18.81 -13.04 -11.71
CA ASP A 428 -17.40 -13.37 -11.50
C ASP A 428 -17.19 -14.14 -10.18
N VAL A 429 -17.93 -13.77 -9.13
CA VAL A 429 -17.98 -14.54 -7.87
C VAL A 429 -18.45 -15.97 -8.12
N VAL A 430 -19.59 -16.17 -8.79
CA VAL A 430 -20.12 -17.51 -9.05
C VAL A 430 -19.22 -18.33 -9.97
N ARG A 431 -18.55 -17.69 -10.95
CA ARG A 431 -17.52 -18.35 -11.78
C ARG A 431 -16.35 -18.84 -10.94
N ALA A 432 -15.82 -18.02 -10.04
CA ALA A 432 -14.75 -18.42 -9.15
C ALA A 432 -15.15 -19.60 -8.24
N LEU A 433 -16.34 -19.53 -7.63
CA LEU A 433 -16.88 -20.61 -6.81
C LEU A 433 -17.04 -21.91 -7.60
N ALA A 434 -17.67 -21.84 -8.78
CA ALA A 434 -17.83 -23.00 -9.66
C ALA A 434 -16.50 -23.58 -10.14
N LEU A 435 -15.43 -22.77 -10.21
CA LEU A 435 -14.06 -23.20 -10.53
C LEU A 435 -13.32 -23.83 -9.33
N GLY A 436 -13.94 -23.90 -8.15
CA GLY A 436 -13.37 -24.57 -6.97
C GLY A 436 -12.98 -23.64 -5.83
N ALA A 437 -13.26 -22.33 -5.93
CA ALA A 437 -13.01 -21.43 -4.81
C ALA A 437 -14.03 -21.67 -3.66
N SER A 438 -13.55 -21.57 -2.42
CA SER A 438 -14.37 -21.65 -1.20
C SER A 438 -14.91 -20.29 -0.75
N ALA A 439 -14.21 -19.20 -1.08
CA ALA A 439 -14.65 -17.82 -0.86
C ALA A 439 -14.00 -16.88 -1.88
N VAL A 440 -14.59 -15.70 -2.08
CA VAL A 440 -14.18 -14.73 -3.11
C VAL A 440 -13.93 -13.34 -2.53
N GLY A 441 -12.69 -12.87 -2.62
CA GLY A 441 -12.27 -11.56 -2.15
C GLY A 441 -12.43 -10.47 -3.20
N VAL A 442 -12.98 -9.33 -2.79
CA VAL A 442 -13.18 -8.15 -3.65
C VAL A 442 -12.44 -6.96 -3.05
N ALA A 443 -11.66 -6.25 -3.87
CA ALA A 443 -10.88 -5.08 -3.45
C ALA A 443 -11.22 -3.84 -4.30
N GLY A 444 -10.64 -3.74 -5.50
CA GLY A 444 -10.73 -2.54 -6.35
C GLY A 444 -12.16 -2.06 -6.64
N GLU A 445 -13.08 -2.97 -6.96
CA GLU A 445 -14.50 -2.66 -7.19
C GLU A 445 -15.16 -2.01 -5.96
N PHE A 446 -14.98 -2.60 -4.78
CA PHE A 446 -15.56 -2.07 -3.55
C PHE A 446 -14.89 -0.77 -3.10
N LEU A 447 -13.58 -0.64 -3.30
CA LEU A 447 -12.86 0.60 -3.03
C LEU A 447 -13.37 1.73 -3.92
N HIS A 448 -13.59 1.46 -5.21
CA HIS A 448 -14.10 2.44 -6.15
C HIS A 448 -15.48 2.95 -5.73
N THR A 449 -16.44 2.06 -5.48
CA THR A 449 -17.78 2.44 -5.00
C THR A 449 -17.69 3.25 -3.70
N LEU A 450 -16.86 2.83 -2.74
CA LEU A 450 -16.69 3.56 -1.49
C LEU A 450 -16.15 4.98 -1.71
N MET A 451 -15.18 5.15 -2.60
CA MET A 451 -14.51 6.43 -2.83
C MET A 451 -15.36 7.41 -3.61
N HIS A 452 -16.19 6.94 -4.53
CA HIS A 452 -16.98 7.80 -5.42
C HIS A 452 -18.45 7.95 -4.98
N GLU A 453 -19.01 6.94 -4.32
CA GLU A 453 -20.44 6.88 -3.97
C GLU A 453 -20.70 6.74 -2.46
N GLY A 454 -19.69 6.36 -1.67
CA GLY A 454 -19.76 6.33 -0.20
C GLY A 454 -20.22 5.00 0.41
N GLU A 455 -20.32 5.00 1.76
CA GLU A 455 -20.60 3.79 2.56
C GLU A 455 -21.96 3.15 2.25
N ASP A 456 -23.00 3.96 2.10
CA ASP A 456 -24.35 3.44 1.85
C ASP A 456 -24.47 2.79 0.47
N ALA A 457 -23.82 3.36 -0.55
CA ALA A 457 -23.77 2.79 -1.89
C ALA A 457 -23.03 1.45 -1.89
N LEU A 458 -21.86 1.37 -1.24
CA LEU A 458 -21.13 0.11 -1.12
C LEU A 458 -21.92 -0.94 -0.32
N SER A 459 -22.57 -0.54 0.77
CA SER A 459 -23.41 -1.43 1.58
C SER A 459 -24.58 -2.00 0.76
N LEU A 460 -25.24 -1.16 -0.04
CA LEU A 460 -26.30 -1.60 -0.96
C LEU A 460 -25.75 -2.52 -2.06
N GLN A 461 -24.58 -2.22 -2.62
CA GLN A 461 -23.91 -3.04 -3.63
C GLN A 461 -23.66 -4.46 -3.09
N ILE A 462 -23.07 -4.58 -1.89
CA ILE A 462 -22.77 -5.88 -1.26
C ILE A 462 -24.06 -6.69 -1.01
N ASP A 463 -25.13 -6.07 -0.51
CA ASP A 463 -26.39 -6.78 -0.28
C ASP A 463 -27.09 -7.19 -1.58
N ASN A 464 -26.98 -6.38 -2.62
CA ASN A 464 -27.46 -6.74 -3.95
C ASN A 464 -26.67 -7.92 -4.51
N TRP A 465 -25.34 -7.93 -4.35
CA TRP A 465 -24.49 -9.03 -4.79
C TRP A 465 -24.87 -10.35 -4.12
N LYS A 466 -25.12 -10.37 -2.81
CA LYS A 466 -25.60 -11.58 -2.10
C LYS A 466 -26.88 -12.13 -2.71
N LYS A 467 -27.85 -11.27 -3.02
CA LYS A 467 -29.11 -11.68 -3.67
C LYS A 467 -28.86 -12.20 -5.09
N GLN A 468 -28.02 -11.50 -5.86
CA GLN A 468 -27.71 -11.84 -7.24
C GLN A 468 -26.91 -13.14 -7.37
N ILE A 469 -26.01 -13.44 -6.42
CA ILE A 469 -25.31 -14.73 -6.34
C ILE A 469 -26.34 -15.87 -6.24
N ARG A 470 -27.34 -15.75 -5.35
CA ARG A 470 -28.41 -16.74 -5.22
C ARG A 470 -29.23 -16.89 -6.50
N VAL A 471 -29.51 -15.79 -7.21
CA VAL A 471 -30.21 -15.82 -8.51
C VAL A 471 -29.40 -16.60 -9.56
N ILE A 472 -28.09 -16.35 -9.66
CA ILE A 472 -27.23 -17.04 -10.63
C ILE A 472 -27.12 -18.53 -10.26
N MET A 473 -26.97 -18.86 -8.98
CA MET A 473 -27.01 -20.25 -8.49
C MET A 473 -28.33 -20.95 -8.84
N ALA A 474 -29.47 -20.27 -8.67
CA ALA A 474 -30.78 -20.79 -9.09
C ALA A 474 -30.84 -21.05 -10.60
N LEU A 475 -30.33 -20.12 -11.43
CA LEU A 475 -30.25 -20.29 -12.89
C LEU A 475 -29.40 -21.50 -13.30
N LEU A 476 -28.43 -21.89 -12.47
CA LEU A 476 -27.60 -23.07 -12.69
C LEU A 476 -28.19 -24.35 -12.06
N GLY A 477 -29.30 -24.26 -11.32
CA GLY A 477 -29.87 -25.40 -10.59
C GLY A 477 -29.02 -25.86 -9.39
N CYS A 478 -28.19 -24.98 -8.83
CA CYS A 478 -27.27 -25.27 -7.75
C CYS A 478 -27.80 -24.70 -6.42
N LYS A 479 -28.15 -25.56 -5.45
CA LYS A 479 -28.71 -25.12 -4.15
C LYS A 479 -27.63 -24.64 -3.19
N THR A 480 -26.40 -25.14 -3.32
CA THR A 480 -25.27 -24.84 -2.44
C THR A 480 -24.02 -24.45 -3.23
N VAL A 481 -23.03 -23.85 -2.58
CA VAL A 481 -21.71 -23.59 -3.19
C VAL A 481 -21.02 -24.90 -3.61
N LYS A 482 -21.22 -25.98 -2.85
CA LYS A 482 -20.73 -27.32 -3.22
C LYS A 482 -21.37 -27.82 -4.52
N ASP A 483 -22.66 -27.58 -4.73
CA ASP A 483 -23.31 -27.90 -6.00
C ASP A 483 -22.67 -27.15 -7.17
N LEU A 484 -22.31 -25.88 -7.00
CA LEU A 484 -21.59 -25.13 -8.05
C LEU A 484 -20.27 -25.82 -8.41
N GLN A 485 -19.51 -26.27 -7.42
CA GLN A 485 -18.20 -26.89 -7.63
C GLN A 485 -18.31 -28.25 -8.33
N GLU A 486 -19.34 -29.04 -7.99
CA GLU A 486 -19.50 -30.44 -8.43
C GLU A 486 -20.34 -30.60 -9.71
N LYS A 487 -21.35 -29.74 -9.91
CA LYS A 487 -22.38 -29.93 -10.96
C LYS A 487 -22.29 -28.93 -12.11
N THR A 488 -21.51 -27.86 -11.96
CA THR A 488 -21.45 -26.82 -12.99
C THR A 488 -20.68 -27.31 -14.22
N GLU A 489 -21.33 -27.20 -15.37
CA GLU A 489 -20.71 -27.42 -16.68
C GLU A 489 -20.31 -26.09 -17.33
N PHE A 490 -19.14 -26.09 -17.97
CA PHE A 490 -18.63 -24.93 -18.70
C PHE A 490 -18.69 -25.18 -20.20
N VAL A 491 -18.96 -24.13 -20.97
CA VAL A 491 -18.83 -24.18 -22.43
C VAL A 491 -17.35 -24.37 -22.74
N ARG A 492 -16.98 -25.47 -23.39
CA ARG A 492 -15.61 -25.62 -23.87
C ARG A 492 -15.35 -24.60 -25.00
N ALA A 493 -14.15 -24.04 -25.05
CA ALA A 493 -13.78 -23.09 -26.10
C ALA A 493 -13.88 -23.68 -27.53
N ASP A 494 -13.87 -25.01 -27.66
CA ASP A 494 -14.03 -25.76 -28.93
C ASP A 494 -15.51 -26.00 -29.32
N CYS A 495 -16.50 -25.59 -28.52
CA CYS A 495 -17.93 -25.74 -28.80
C CYS A 495 -18.50 -24.78 -29.87
N LEU A 496 -17.73 -23.79 -30.33
CA LEU A 496 -18.06 -22.98 -31.51
C LEU A 496 -17.49 -23.68 -32.74
N GLY A 497 -18.15 -24.76 -33.11
CA GLY A 497 -17.68 -25.69 -34.12
C GLY A 497 -17.49 -25.07 -35.50
N LYS A 498 -16.72 -25.81 -36.29
CA LYS A 498 -17.23 -26.22 -37.60
C LYS A 498 -18.58 -26.90 -37.46
#